data_AF-A0A368G2H4-F1
#
_entry.id   AF-A0A368G2H4-F1
#
_cell.length_a   1.000
_cell.length_b   1.000
_cell.length_c   1.000
_cell.angle_alpha   90.00
_cell.angle_beta   90.00
_cell.angle_gamma   90.00
#
_symmetry.space_group_name_H-M   'P 1'
#
loop_
_entity.id
_entity.type
_entity.pdbx_description
1 polymer ?
#
loop_
_entity_poly.entity_id
_entity_poly.type
_entity_poly.pdbx_seq_one_letter_code
_entity_poly.pdbx_strand_id
1 'polypeptide(L)'
;METEDLSKARFVKVHSYLEERAAQVADLLQVVDNSNLVSGEVTKGPRTAAQRLPRHMRRRAMAYEVRRFPKGLRKFAAPFLALSKHRKKPPSRFFRRRSRNLLLNYIRRQRRMVWLETHIWHAKRFHVVDRWGYRLPDRSFQRNFRPCYRDSVRHCTVRDKSYLSCILISHHSQEELISLLNPMCVNTVSPTFAFKSGLNGLYEVC
;
A
#
# COMPACT_ATOMS: atom_id res chain seq x y z
N MET A 1 -24.83 49.48 45.96
CA MET A 1 -24.10 48.26 45.60
C MET A 1 -24.57 47.18 46.56
N GLU A 2 -25.55 46.39 46.14
CA GLU A 2 -26.06 45.28 46.95
C GLU A 2 -25.02 44.16 46.94
N THR A 3 -24.52 43.81 48.12
CA THR A 3 -23.62 42.67 48.32
C THR A 3 -24.48 41.41 48.33
N GLU A 4 -24.40 40.61 47.27
CA GLU A 4 -25.10 39.32 47.20
C GLU A 4 -24.65 38.40 48.35
N ASP A 5 -25.60 37.94 49.16
CA ASP A 5 -25.38 37.04 50.28
C ASP A 5 -25.09 35.62 49.76
N LEU A 6 -23.80 35.28 49.69
CA LEU A 6 -23.26 34.01 49.18
C LEU A 6 -23.37 32.85 50.20
N SER A 7 -24.05 33.02 51.34
CA SER A 7 -24.14 32.02 52.41
C SER A 7 -24.79 30.68 51.99
N LYS A 8 -25.66 30.71 50.97
CA LYS A 8 -26.29 29.50 50.37
C LYS A 8 -25.57 29.00 49.11
N ALA A 9 -24.48 29.63 48.70
CA ALA A 9 -23.77 29.26 47.48
C ALA A 9 -23.01 27.93 47.68
N ARG A 10 -23.25 26.97 46.79
CA ARG A 10 -22.51 25.71 46.74
C ARG A 10 -21.18 25.94 46.01
N PHE A 11 -20.08 25.98 46.75
CA PHE A 11 -18.74 26.15 46.19
C PHE A 11 -18.13 24.81 45.78
N VAL A 12 -17.58 24.75 44.56
CA VAL A 12 -16.78 23.61 44.09
C VAL A 12 -15.31 23.93 44.31
N LYS A 13 -14.58 23.04 44.99
CA LYS A 13 -13.12 23.10 45.04
C LYS A 13 -12.56 22.72 43.67
N VAL A 14 -12.25 23.73 42.87
CA VAL A 14 -11.84 23.56 41.46
C VAL A 14 -10.61 22.67 41.32
N HIS A 15 -9.62 22.82 42.21
CA HIS A 15 -8.38 22.04 42.15
C HIS A 15 -8.63 20.53 42.29
N SER A 16 -9.32 20.11 43.36
CA SER A 16 -9.62 18.69 43.59
C SER A 16 -10.53 18.12 42.51
N TYR A 17 -11.53 18.90 42.06
CA TYR A 17 -12.43 18.50 40.99
C TYR A 17 -11.70 18.26 39.65
N LEU A 18 -10.69 19.09 39.35
CA LEU A 18 -9.85 18.96 38.16
C LEU A 18 -8.85 17.81 38.29
N GLU A 19 -8.23 17.61 39.44
CA GLU A 19 -7.30 16.50 39.69
C GLU A 19 -7.97 15.13 39.47
N GLU A 20 -9.18 14.95 40.00
CA GLU A 20 -9.97 13.73 39.82
C GLU A 20 -10.31 13.45 38.35
N ARG A 21 -10.45 14.50 37.54
CA ARG A 21 -10.84 14.40 36.12
C ARG A 21 -9.68 14.55 35.16
N ALA A 22 -8.47 14.82 35.64
CA ALA A 22 -7.30 15.07 34.79
C ALA A 22 -7.00 13.86 33.90
N ALA A 23 -7.09 12.64 34.46
CA ALA A 23 -6.92 11.40 33.71
C ALA A 23 -8.02 11.23 32.64
N GLN A 24 -9.28 11.50 32.98
CA GLN A 24 -10.41 11.40 32.04
C GLN A 24 -10.29 12.42 30.89
N VAL A 25 -9.89 13.65 31.21
CA VAL A 25 -9.65 14.70 30.21
C VAL A 25 -8.47 14.33 29.33
N ALA A 26 -7.40 13.77 29.88
CA ALA A 26 -6.26 13.29 29.11
C ALA A 26 -6.64 12.14 28.16
N ASP A 27 -7.41 11.16 28.63
CA ASP A 27 -7.93 10.06 27.82
C ASP A 27 -8.85 10.58 26.72
N LEU A 28 -9.75 11.52 27.04
CA LEU A 28 -10.64 12.14 26.06
C LEU A 28 -9.85 12.88 24.99
N LEU A 29 -8.85 13.67 25.36
CA LEU A 29 -7.96 14.36 24.41
C LEU A 29 -7.21 13.35 23.53
N GLN A 30 -6.71 12.26 24.13
CA GLN A 30 -6.05 11.19 23.40
C GLN A 30 -7.00 10.50 22.41
N VAL A 31 -8.24 10.25 22.79
CA VAL A 31 -9.27 9.65 21.93
C VAL A 31 -9.69 10.62 20.84
N VAL A 32 -9.93 11.90 21.14
CA VAL A 32 -10.34 12.89 20.13
C VAL A 32 -9.23 13.10 19.10
N ASP A 33 -7.97 13.17 19.53
CA ASP A 33 -6.83 13.31 18.62
C ASP A 33 -6.54 12.06 17.81
N ASN A 34 -6.89 10.86 18.30
CA ASN A 34 -6.52 9.58 17.69
C ASN A 34 -7.69 8.74 17.16
N SER A 35 -8.94 9.13 17.39
CA SER A 35 -10.16 8.39 17.00
C SER A 35 -10.24 8.11 15.49
N ASN A 36 -9.67 8.99 14.68
CA ASN A 36 -9.61 8.87 13.22
C ASN A 36 -8.33 8.20 12.70
N LEU A 37 -7.43 7.73 13.58
CA LEU A 37 -6.11 7.23 13.23
C LEU A 37 -5.92 5.78 13.70
N VAL A 38 -5.23 4.98 12.89
CA VAL A 38 -4.82 3.62 13.28
C VAL A 38 -3.85 3.72 14.46
N SER A 39 -4.12 2.95 15.51
CA SER A 39 -3.34 2.93 16.75
C SER A 39 -1.83 2.76 16.48
N GLY A 40 -1.01 3.63 17.08
CA GLY A 40 0.45 3.58 16.99
C GLY A 40 1.11 4.49 15.94
N GLU A 41 0.37 5.18 15.06
CA GLU A 41 0.97 6.13 14.09
C GLU A 41 1.16 7.57 14.61
N VAL A 42 0.82 7.80 15.88
CA VAL A 42 0.64 9.08 16.58
C VAL A 42 1.96 9.86 16.70
N THR A 43 2.05 11.02 16.07
CA THR A 43 3.07 12.04 16.39
C THR A 43 2.51 13.02 17.42
N LYS A 44 3.33 13.40 18.41
CA LYS A 44 3.03 14.44 19.40
C LYS A 44 3.06 15.83 18.72
N GLY A 45 2.03 16.67 18.91
CA GLY A 45 1.97 18.06 18.43
C GLY A 45 0.85 18.39 17.43
N PRO A 46 0.61 19.69 17.14
CA PRO A 46 -0.46 20.15 16.27
C PRO A 46 -0.29 19.61 14.84
N ARG A 47 -1.35 18.97 14.33
CA ARG A 47 -1.33 18.28 13.03
C ARG A 47 -1.95 19.13 11.95
N THR A 48 -1.22 19.29 10.85
CA THR A 48 -1.79 19.78 9.58
C THR A 48 -2.91 18.86 9.08
N ALA A 49 -3.80 19.40 8.24
CA ALA A 49 -4.88 18.61 7.64
C ALA A 49 -4.39 17.32 6.95
N ALA A 50 -3.20 17.33 6.33
CA ALA A 50 -2.58 16.14 5.73
C ALA A 50 -2.08 15.12 6.75
N GLN A 51 -1.57 15.57 7.90
CA GLN A 51 -1.07 14.70 8.96
C GLN A 51 -2.19 14.01 9.75
N ARG A 52 -3.44 14.48 9.65
CA ARG A 52 -4.61 13.80 10.21
C ARG A 52 -5.02 12.54 9.45
N LEU A 53 -4.48 12.30 8.25
CA LEU A 53 -4.71 11.07 7.49
C LEU A 53 -3.76 9.94 7.95
N PRO A 54 -4.14 8.66 7.82
CA PRO A 54 -3.22 7.53 7.97
C PRO A 54 -2.01 7.65 7.04
N ARG A 55 -0.81 7.22 7.48
CA ARG A 55 0.45 7.42 6.72
C ARG A 55 0.40 6.87 5.30
N HIS A 56 -0.24 5.71 5.11
CA HIS A 56 -0.35 5.06 3.80
C HIS A 56 -1.23 5.83 2.80
N MET A 57 -2.16 6.67 3.30
CA MET A 57 -3.02 7.53 2.47
C MET A 57 -2.37 8.87 2.14
N ARG A 58 -1.38 9.32 2.92
CA ARG A 58 -0.75 10.64 2.74
C ARG A 58 -0.04 10.71 1.39
N ARG A 59 -0.22 11.84 0.69
CA ARG A 59 0.48 12.17 -0.56
C ARG A 59 1.16 13.51 -0.41
N ARG A 60 2.42 13.63 -0.86
CA ARG A 60 3.16 14.92 -0.82
C ARG A 60 2.45 16.04 -1.59
N ALA A 61 1.77 15.68 -2.68
CA ALA A 61 1.02 16.62 -3.52
C ALA A 61 -0.19 17.25 -2.81
N MET A 62 -0.67 16.68 -1.68
CA MET A 62 -1.74 17.27 -0.87
C MET A 62 -1.39 18.68 -0.38
N ALA A 63 -0.11 18.99 -0.20
CA ALA A 63 0.34 20.34 0.19
C ALA A 63 0.06 21.39 -0.89
N TYR A 64 -0.13 21.00 -2.16
CA TYR A 64 -0.33 21.92 -3.28
C TYR A 64 -1.74 21.84 -3.87
N GLU A 65 -2.38 20.68 -3.80
CA GLU A 65 -3.63 20.40 -4.51
C GLU A 65 -4.65 19.74 -3.57
N VAL A 66 -5.74 20.47 -3.25
CA VAL A 66 -6.83 20.01 -2.38
C VAL A 66 -7.47 18.70 -2.90
N ARG A 67 -7.52 18.49 -4.22
CA ARG A 67 -8.15 17.30 -4.84
C ARG A 67 -7.47 15.98 -4.47
N ARG A 68 -6.22 16.04 -3.98
CA ARG A 68 -5.47 14.86 -3.50
C ARG A 68 -5.99 14.35 -2.16
N PHE A 69 -6.78 15.14 -1.44
CA PHE A 69 -7.50 14.69 -0.25
C PHE A 69 -8.75 13.88 -0.61
N PRO A 70 -9.16 12.95 0.28
CA PRO A 70 -10.50 12.35 0.23
C PRO A 70 -11.59 13.41 0.16
N LYS A 71 -12.66 13.16 -0.59
CA LYS A 71 -13.71 14.15 -0.92
C LYS A 71 -14.27 14.85 0.33
N GLY A 72 -14.56 14.11 1.40
CA GLY A 72 -15.09 14.66 2.65
C GLY A 72 -14.14 15.62 3.39
N LEU A 73 -12.82 15.43 3.26
CA LEU A 73 -11.82 16.26 3.92
C LEU A 73 -11.40 17.49 3.10
N ARG A 74 -11.88 17.62 1.85
CA ARG A 74 -11.48 18.73 0.97
C ARG A 74 -11.93 20.08 1.50
N LYS A 75 -13.16 20.19 2.01
CA LYS A 75 -13.70 21.44 2.57
C LYS A 75 -12.90 21.89 3.80
N PHE A 76 -12.55 20.95 4.66
CA PHE A 76 -11.71 21.20 5.83
C PHE A 76 -10.29 21.62 5.42
N ALA A 77 -9.67 20.93 4.47
CA ALA A 77 -8.27 21.18 4.07
C ALA A 77 -8.07 22.45 3.21
N ALA A 78 -9.08 22.84 2.43
CA ALA A 78 -9.01 23.97 1.49
C ALA A 78 -8.54 25.30 2.11
N PRO A 79 -9.10 25.80 3.24
CA PRO A 79 -8.66 27.06 3.84
C PRO A 79 -7.19 27.01 4.29
N PHE A 80 -6.74 25.91 4.88
CA PHE A 80 -5.33 25.76 5.28
C PHE A 80 -4.37 25.79 4.08
N LEU A 81 -4.81 25.28 2.91
CA LEU A 81 -4.03 25.31 1.68
C LEU A 81 -4.00 26.71 1.04
N ALA A 82 -5.10 27.45 1.11
CA ALA A 82 -5.16 28.83 0.60
C ALA A 82 -4.18 29.76 1.32
N LEU A 83 -3.96 29.53 2.62
CA LEU A 83 -2.97 30.27 3.43
C LEU A 83 -1.53 29.86 3.09
N SER A 84 -1.31 28.70 2.47
CA SER A 84 0.03 28.20 2.18
C SER A 84 0.66 28.91 0.98
N LYS A 85 1.77 29.61 1.21
CA LYS A 85 2.53 30.30 0.16
C LYS A 85 3.51 29.33 -0.48
N HIS A 86 3.15 28.78 -1.65
CA HIS A 86 4.06 27.95 -2.44
C HIS A 86 4.76 28.74 -3.53
N ARG A 87 6.08 28.56 -3.66
CA ARG A 87 6.83 29.11 -4.80
C ARG A 87 6.30 28.49 -6.10
N LYS A 88 6.00 29.32 -7.10
CA LYS A 88 5.69 28.88 -8.46
C LYS A 88 6.88 28.06 -9.00
N LYS A 89 6.67 26.76 -9.22
CA LYS A 89 7.71 25.87 -9.77
C LYS A 89 7.68 25.96 -11.29
N PRO A 90 8.85 25.96 -11.96
CA PRO A 90 8.89 25.84 -13.42
C PRO A 90 8.27 24.50 -13.85
N PRO A 91 7.80 24.39 -15.10
CA PRO A 91 7.22 23.16 -15.62
C PRO A 91 8.19 21.99 -15.42
N SER A 92 7.68 20.91 -14.83
CA SER A 92 8.50 19.75 -14.45
C SER A 92 9.26 19.18 -15.66
N ARG A 93 10.43 18.57 -15.44
CA ARG A 93 11.18 17.88 -16.50
C ARG A 93 10.30 16.87 -17.25
N PHE A 94 9.41 16.19 -16.55
CA PHE A 94 8.43 15.27 -17.13
C PHE A 94 7.49 15.97 -18.11
N PHE A 95 6.94 17.13 -17.73
CA PHE A 95 6.08 17.93 -18.60
C PHE A 95 6.84 18.39 -19.86
N ARG A 96 8.07 18.90 -19.69
CA ARG A 96 8.90 19.37 -20.82
C ARG A 96 9.32 18.25 -21.78
N ARG A 97 9.52 17.03 -21.28
CA ARG A 97 9.95 15.86 -22.07
C ARG A 97 8.80 14.92 -22.41
N ARG A 98 7.55 15.39 -22.30
CA ARG A 98 6.38 14.56 -22.57
C ARG A 98 6.36 14.25 -24.06
N SER A 99 6.46 12.97 -24.38
CA SER A 99 6.39 12.54 -25.77
C SER A 99 4.98 12.69 -26.33
N ARG A 100 4.90 13.05 -27.60
CA ARG A 100 3.64 13.11 -28.35
C ARG A 100 2.93 11.75 -28.39
N ASN A 101 3.68 10.66 -28.59
CA ASN A 101 3.17 9.29 -28.53
C ASN A 101 3.88 8.47 -27.44
N LEU A 102 3.18 8.23 -26.34
CA LEU A 102 3.71 7.49 -25.19
C LEU A 102 3.82 5.98 -25.46
N LEU A 103 2.88 5.42 -26.23
CA LEU A 103 2.85 3.99 -26.55
C LEU A 103 4.07 3.58 -27.40
N LEU A 104 4.38 4.34 -28.45
CA LEU A 104 5.57 4.10 -29.27
C LEU A 104 6.87 4.20 -28.47
N ASN A 105 6.90 5.02 -27.42
CA ASN A 105 8.03 5.07 -26.50
C ASN A 105 8.14 3.82 -25.63
N TYR A 106 7.01 3.27 -25.17
CA TYR A 106 7.02 2.02 -24.42
C TYR A 106 7.47 0.85 -25.30
N ILE A 107 6.94 0.74 -26.52
CA ILE A 107 7.37 -0.28 -27.50
C ILE A 107 8.87 -0.18 -27.76
N ARG A 108 9.41 1.02 -27.99
CA ARG A 108 10.86 1.23 -28.16
C ARG A 108 11.68 0.79 -26.94
N ARG A 109 11.19 1.04 -25.73
CA ARG A 109 11.87 0.65 -24.49
C ARG A 109 11.80 -0.86 -24.22
N GLN A 110 10.71 -1.50 -24.65
CA GLN A 110 10.50 -2.94 -24.51
C GLN A 110 11.42 -3.76 -25.43
N ARG A 111 12.01 -3.16 -26.46
CA ARG A 111 13.00 -3.84 -27.34
C ARG A 111 14.22 -4.40 -26.60
N ARG A 112 14.58 -3.82 -25.45
CA ARG A 112 15.74 -4.28 -24.68
C ARG A 112 15.42 -5.46 -23.77
N MET A 113 14.25 -5.44 -23.13
CA MET A 113 13.82 -6.45 -22.15
C MET A 113 12.31 -6.57 -22.15
N VAL A 114 11.82 -7.77 -21.85
CA VAL A 114 10.40 -8.07 -21.81
C VAL A 114 9.75 -7.36 -20.62
N TRP A 115 8.66 -6.65 -20.91
CA TRP A 115 7.81 -6.02 -19.91
C TRP A 115 6.60 -6.91 -19.70
N LEU A 116 6.27 -7.20 -18.44
CA LEU A 116 4.99 -7.81 -18.10
C LEU A 116 3.84 -6.85 -18.43
N GLU A 117 2.63 -7.38 -18.62
CA GLU A 117 1.46 -6.56 -18.93
C GLU A 117 1.18 -5.52 -17.83
N THR A 118 1.43 -5.89 -16.58
CA THR A 118 1.27 -5.03 -15.40
C THR A 118 2.48 -4.10 -15.15
N HIS A 119 3.48 -4.08 -16.04
CA HIS A 119 4.77 -3.42 -15.81
C HIS A 119 4.62 -1.94 -15.46
N ILE A 120 3.75 -1.19 -16.13
CA ILE A 120 3.54 0.23 -15.85
C ILE A 120 3.00 0.45 -14.43
N TRP A 121 2.13 -0.44 -13.95
CA TRP A 121 1.58 -0.36 -12.59
C TRP A 121 2.66 -0.61 -11.54
N HIS A 122 3.47 -1.66 -11.77
CA HIS A 122 4.58 -2.04 -10.91
C HIS A 122 5.69 -0.97 -10.91
N ALA A 123 6.11 -0.47 -12.07
CA ALA A 123 7.13 0.58 -12.20
C ALA A 123 6.77 1.90 -11.49
N LYS A 124 5.47 2.16 -11.27
CA LYS A 124 4.99 3.32 -10.51
C LYS A 124 5.03 3.12 -8.99
N ARG A 125 5.15 1.88 -8.50
CA ARG A 125 4.98 1.53 -7.07
C ARG A 125 6.17 0.78 -6.47
N PHE A 126 6.99 0.17 -7.32
CA PHE A 126 8.10 -0.68 -6.95
C PHE A 126 9.37 -0.21 -7.64
N HIS A 127 10.50 -0.47 -7.00
CA HIS A 127 11.79 -0.54 -7.68
C HIS A 127 11.76 -1.74 -8.61
N VAL A 128 12.08 -1.47 -9.87
CA VAL A 128 12.07 -2.48 -10.92
C VAL A 128 13.50 -2.81 -11.30
N VAL A 129 13.79 -4.09 -11.45
CA VAL A 129 15.11 -4.65 -11.76
C VAL A 129 15.05 -5.51 -13.01
N ASP A 130 16.17 -5.59 -13.70
CA ASP A 130 16.35 -6.39 -14.91
C ASP A 130 16.88 -7.77 -14.48
N ARG A 131 16.12 -8.86 -14.73
CA ARG A 131 16.48 -10.25 -14.39
C ARG A 131 15.94 -11.24 -15.41
N TRP A 132 16.77 -12.21 -15.83
CA TRP A 132 16.39 -13.30 -16.75
C TRP A 132 15.75 -12.83 -18.08
N GLY A 133 16.18 -11.67 -18.59
CA GLY A 133 15.59 -11.06 -19.80
C GLY A 133 14.27 -10.31 -19.57
N TYR A 134 13.72 -10.33 -18.35
CA TYR A 134 12.52 -9.61 -17.94
C TYR A 134 12.85 -8.40 -17.08
N ARG A 135 11.89 -7.47 -17.05
CA ARG A 135 11.93 -6.31 -16.18
C ARG A 135 10.88 -6.43 -15.06
N LEU A 136 11.33 -6.84 -13.88
CA LEU A 136 10.50 -7.32 -12.78
C LEU A 136 10.47 -6.38 -11.56
N PRO A 137 9.37 -6.31 -10.79
CA PRO A 137 9.33 -5.59 -9.52
C PRO A 137 10.16 -6.31 -8.44
N ASP A 138 11.07 -5.59 -7.80
CA ASP A 138 11.95 -6.08 -6.72
C ASP A 138 11.38 -5.74 -5.33
N ARG A 139 11.22 -4.45 -5.04
CA ARG A 139 10.78 -3.96 -3.72
C ARG A 139 9.84 -2.77 -3.84
N SER A 140 8.84 -2.68 -2.96
CA SER A 140 7.91 -1.54 -2.92
C SER A 140 8.65 -0.25 -2.50
N PHE A 141 8.18 0.91 -2.98
CA PHE A 141 8.65 2.20 -2.46
C PHE A 141 8.22 2.45 -1.01
N GLN A 142 7.19 1.75 -0.54
CA GLN A 142 6.77 1.78 0.86
C GLN A 142 7.51 0.70 1.64
N ARG A 143 7.93 1.02 2.87
CA ARG A 143 8.48 0.03 3.81
C ARG A 143 7.34 -0.87 4.30
N ASN A 144 7.11 -1.97 3.59
CA ASN A 144 5.95 -2.85 3.80
C ASN A 144 6.32 -4.31 4.13
N PHE A 145 7.56 -4.63 4.48
CA PHE A 145 7.97 -6.02 4.79
C PHE A 145 7.09 -6.69 5.88
N ARG A 146 7.00 -6.07 7.08
CA ARG A 146 6.17 -6.60 8.18
C ARG A 146 4.67 -6.59 7.84
N PRO A 147 4.11 -5.49 7.29
CA PRO A 147 2.72 -5.51 6.80
C PRO A 147 2.43 -6.63 5.80
N CYS A 148 3.27 -6.82 4.78
CA CYS A 148 3.07 -7.87 3.78
C CYS A 148 3.04 -9.27 4.39
N TYR A 149 3.92 -9.57 5.36
CA TYR A 149 3.88 -10.85 6.07
C TYR A 149 2.62 -11.01 6.92
N ARG A 150 2.20 -9.95 7.64
CA ARG A 150 0.96 -10.01 8.42
C ARG A 150 -0.26 -10.18 7.52
N ASP A 151 -0.28 -9.50 6.37
CA ASP A 151 -1.36 -9.57 5.41
C ASP A 151 -1.39 -10.94 4.70
N SER A 152 -0.25 -11.60 4.49
CA SER A 152 -0.25 -12.97 3.93
C SER A 152 -0.83 -14.01 4.88
N VAL A 153 -0.75 -13.77 6.19
CA VAL A 153 -1.30 -14.67 7.22
C VAL A 153 -2.76 -14.34 7.56
N ARG A 154 -3.10 -13.04 7.68
CA ARG A 154 -4.40 -12.60 8.20
C ARG A 154 -5.34 -12.02 7.16
N HIS A 155 -4.83 -11.63 6.00
CA HIS A 155 -5.58 -10.93 4.96
C HIS A 155 -5.25 -11.56 3.59
N CYS A 156 -4.96 -10.73 2.58
CA CYS A 156 -4.59 -11.21 1.26
C CYS A 156 -3.35 -10.48 0.74
N THR A 157 -2.57 -11.21 -0.06
CA THR A 157 -1.45 -10.66 -0.82
C THR A 157 -1.48 -11.22 -2.23
N VAL A 158 -1.25 -10.35 -3.22
CA VAL A 158 -1.21 -10.75 -4.63
C VAL A 158 0.20 -10.53 -5.17
N ARG A 159 0.70 -11.50 -5.93
CA ARG A 159 2.00 -11.43 -6.62
C ARG A 159 1.81 -11.77 -8.09
N ASP A 160 2.42 -10.95 -8.94
CA ASP A 160 2.52 -11.23 -10.37
C ASP A 160 3.66 -12.23 -10.64
N LYS A 161 3.32 -13.37 -11.25
CA LYS A 161 4.25 -14.42 -11.69
C LYS A 161 4.15 -14.71 -13.19
N SER A 162 3.60 -13.78 -13.99
CA SER A 162 3.40 -13.97 -15.43
C SER A 162 4.69 -14.12 -16.25
N TYR A 163 5.87 -13.99 -15.63
CA TYR A 163 7.14 -14.34 -16.24
C TYR A 163 7.39 -15.86 -16.32
N LEU A 164 6.59 -16.68 -15.65
CA LEU A 164 6.65 -18.14 -15.80
C LEU A 164 6.03 -18.53 -17.14
N SER A 165 6.82 -19.14 -18.01
CA SER A 165 6.35 -19.69 -19.28
C SER A 165 5.84 -21.10 -19.09
N CYS A 166 4.72 -21.43 -19.72
CA CYS A 166 4.16 -22.78 -19.74
C CYS A 166 4.55 -23.48 -21.04
N ILE A 167 4.96 -24.75 -20.95
CA ILE A 167 5.15 -25.62 -22.11
C ILE A 167 4.04 -26.66 -22.05
N LEU A 168 3.22 -26.70 -23.10
CA LEU A 168 2.16 -27.70 -23.24
C LEU A 168 2.69 -28.86 -24.07
N ILE A 169 2.73 -30.05 -23.48
CA ILE A 169 3.06 -31.30 -24.17
C ILE A 169 1.78 -32.13 -24.21
N SER A 170 1.32 -32.46 -25.42
CA SER A 170 0.11 -33.24 -25.63
C SER A 170 0.43 -34.58 -26.29
N HIS A 171 -0.28 -35.61 -25.86
CA HIS A 171 -0.18 -36.95 -26.41
C HIS A 171 -1.55 -37.66 -26.30
N HIS A 172 -1.82 -38.64 -27.17
CA HIS A 172 -3.10 -39.37 -27.18
C HIS A 172 -3.21 -40.34 -25.99
N SER A 173 -2.12 -41.03 -25.67
CA SER A 173 -2.01 -41.94 -24.53
C SER A 173 -1.25 -41.29 -23.38
N GLN A 174 -1.87 -41.27 -22.19
CA GLN A 174 -1.26 -40.74 -20.97
C GLN A 174 -0.11 -41.63 -20.48
N GLU A 175 -0.24 -42.96 -20.60
CA GLU A 175 0.77 -43.92 -20.13
C GLU A 175 2.08 -43.80 -20.91
N GLU A 176 1.98 -43.62 -22.24
CA GLU A 176 3.14 -43.42 -23.10
C GLU A 176 3.83 -42.07 -22.85
N LEU A 177 3.07 -41.01 -22.63
CA LEU A 177 3.65 -39.71 -22.28
C LEU A 177 4.41 -39.79 -20.95
N ILE A 178 3.83 -40.49 -19.97
CA ILE A 178 4.46 -40.71 -18.68
C ILE A 178 5.74 -41.52 -18.84
N SER A 179 5.70 -42.63 -19.59
CA SER A 179 6.86 -43.50 -19.79
C SER A 179 8.01 -42.78 -20.50
N LEU A 180 7.71 -41.90 -21.45
CA LEU A 180 8.69 -41.08 -22.17
C LEU A 180 9.36 -40.02 -21.28
N LEU A 181 8.60 -39.39 -20.38
CA LEU A 181 9.12 -38.32 -19.51
C LEU A 181 9.74 -38.85 -18.21
N ASN A 182 9.39 -40.08 -17.79
CA ASN A 182 9.88 -40.69 -16.55
C ASN A 182 11.41 -40.69 -16.40
N PRO A 183 12.22 -40.96 -17.46
CA PRO A 183 13.68 -40.92 -17.36
C PRO A 183 14.25 -39.54 -17.04
N MET A 184 13.52 -38.45 -17.33
CA MET A 184 13.93 -37.08 -17.01
C MET A 184 13.66 -36.72 -15.53
N CYS A 185 12.94 -37.56 -14.80
CA CYS A 185 12.55 -37.31 -13.42
C CYS A 185 13.24 -38.26 -12.44
N VAL A 186 13.54 -37.75 -11.25
CA VAL A 186 14.16 -38.54 -10.17
C VAL A 186 13.08 -38.96 -9.18
N ASN A 187 12.48 -40.12 -9.41
CA ASN A 187 11.37 -40.65 -8.61
C ASN A 187 11.70 -40.91 -7.13
N THR A 188 12.98 -40.93 -6.77
CA THR A 188 13.43 -41.23 -5.39
C THR A 188 13.38 -40.03 -4.45
N VAL A 189 13.32 -38.81 -4.97
CA VAL A 189 13.48 -37.57 -4.17
C VAL A 189 12.15 -36.88 -3.90
N SER A 190 11.24 -36.87 -4.88
CA SER A 190 9.96 -36.16 -4.80
C SER A 190 8.87 -36.87 -5.61
N PRO A 191 7.59 -36.67 -5.25
CA PRO A 191 6.49 -37.13 -6.10
C PRO A 191 6.60 -36.50 -7.49
N THR A 192 6.45 -37.31 -8.52
CA THR A 192 6.48 -36.87 -9.92
C THR A 192 5.07 -36.85 -10.50
N PHE A 193 4.91 -36.32 -11.72
CA PHE A 193 3.61 -36.34 -12.42
C PHE A 193 3.05 -37.75 -12.63
N ALA A 194 3.90 -38.80 -12.55
CA ALA A 194 3.50 -40.21 -12.64
C ALA A 194 2.81 -40.73 -11.37
N PHE A 195 2.86 -39.97 -10.26
CA PHE A 195 2.25 -40.37 -9.00
C PHE A 195 0.71 -40.39 -9.10
N LYS A 196 0.07 -41.30 -8.34
CA LYS A 196 -1.37 -41.56 -8.43
C LYS A 196 -2.25 -40.31 -8.31
N SER A 197 -1.86 -39.30 -7.53
CA SER A 197 -2.62 -38.04 -7.39
C SER A 197 -2.54 -37.12 -8.61
N GLY A 198 -1.47 -37.22 -9.42
CA GLY A 198 -1.27 -36.43 -10.63
C GLY A 198 -2.03 -36.98 -11.85
N LEU A 199 -2.34 -38.28 -11.88
CA LEU A 199 -3.00 -38.94 -13.01
C LEU A 199 -4.43 -38.43 -13.27
N ASN A 200 -5.13 -38.01 -12.22
CA ASN A 200 -6.53 -37.61 -12.30
C ASN A 200 -6.70 -36.11 -12.66
N GLY A 201 -5.61 -35.35 -12.77
CA GLY A 201 -5.64 -33.91 -13.10
C GLY A 201 -6.29 -33.00 -12.04
N LEU A 202 -6.61 -33.53 -10.86
CA LEU A 202 -7.25 -32.78 -9.77
C LEU A 202 -6.27 -31.89 -9.00
N TYR A 203 -4.99 -32.25 -9.00
CA TYR A 203 -3.95 -31.60 -8.22
C TYR A 203 -2.73 -31.33 -9.09
N GLU A 204 -2.13 -30.15 -8.91
CA GLU A 204 -0.80 -29.88 -9.42
C GLU A 204 0.21 -30.62 -8.54
N VAL A 205 1.09 -31.41 -9.17
CA VAL A 205 2.22 -32.04 -8.49
C VAL A 205 3.43 -31.14 -8.66
N CYS A 206 4.03 -30.70 -7.55
CA CYS A 206 5.23 -29.86 -7.49
C CYS A 206 6.48 -30.71 -7.31
#